data_AF-A0AAV6A1S5-F1
#
_entry.id   AF-A0AAV6A1S5-F1
#
_cell.length_a   1.000
_cell.length_b   1.000
_cell.length_c   1.000
_cell.angle_alpha   90.00
_cell.angle_beta   90.00
_cell.angle_gamma   90.00
#
_symmetry.space_group_name_H-M   'P 1'
#
loop_
_entity.id
_entity.type
_entity.pdbx_description
1 polymer ?
#
loop_
_entity_poly.entity_id
_entity_poly.type
_entity_poly.pdbx_seq_one_letter_code
_entity_poly.pdbx_strand_id
1 'polypeptide(L)' 'MPKTPYAKSGDLHIAYPVTGQGPLDLVLVPGRRFGDRGAHTIKGVPEQWHLYAVAPAA' A
#
# COMPACT_ATOMS: atom_id res chain seq x y z
N MET A 1 13.77 -12.64 5.60
CA MET A 1 12.99 -11.38 5.68
C MET A 1 11.64 -11.64 5.04
N PRO A 2 10.50 -11.27 5.67
CA PRO A 2 9.20 -11.39 5.03
C PRO A 2 9.18 -10.49 3.80
N LYS A 3 8.78 -11.04 2.65
CA LYS A 3 8.56 -10.24 1.43
C LYS A 3 7.24 -9.50 1.62
N THR A 4 7.26 -8.18 1.54
CA THR A 4 6.04 -7.36 1.56
C THR A 4 5.34 -7.48 0.21
N PRO A 5 4.13 -8.06 0.14
CA PRO A 5 3.39 -8.11 -1.12
C PRO A 5 2.84 -6.72 -1.47
N TYR A 6 2.64 -6.51 -2.77
CA TYR A 6 2.07 -5.28 -3.31
C TYR A 6 1.09 -5.59 -4.44
N ALA A 7 0.04 -4.77 -4.55
CA ALA A 7 -0.90 -4.78 -5.68
C ALA A 7 -0.63 -3.56 -6.55
N LYS A 8 -0.69 -3.73 -7.88
CA LYS A 8 -0.53 -2.65 -8.85
C LYS A 8 -1.90 -2.26 -9.44
N SER A 9 -2.20 -0.96 -9.43
CA SER A 9 -3.39 -0.38 -10.06
C SER A 9 -2.98 0.87 -10.84
N GLY A 10 -2.80 0.73 -12.17
CA GLY A 10 -2.16 1.78 -12.98
C GLY A 10 -0.74 2.06 -12.50
N ASP A 11 -0.48 3.31 -12.12
CA ASP A 11 0.80 3.77 -11.56
C ASP A 11 0.86 3.68 -10.02
N LEU A 12 -0.24 3.30 -9.37
CA LEU A 12 -0.31 3.16 -7.92
C LEU A 12 0.13 1.74 -7.49
N HIS A 13 1.04 1.69 -6.53
CA HIS A 13 1.41 0.47 -5.83
C HIS A 13 0.86 0.51 -4.40
N ILE A 14 0.12 -0.53 -4.01
CA ILE A 14 -0.48 -0.67 -2.68
C ILE A 14 0.25 -1.80 -1.96
N ALA A 15 1.08 -1.47 -0.97
CA ALA A 15 1.65 -2.47 -0.08
C ALA A 15 0.62 -2.89 0.98
N TYR A 16 0.42 -4.18 1.17
CA TYR A 16 -0.52 -4.71 2.16
C TYR A 16 0.07 -5.93 2.87
N PRO A 17 -0.18 -6.11 4.17
CA PRO A 17 0.06 -7.38 4.82
C PRO A 17 -1.03 -8.38 4.41
N VAL A 18 -0.65 -9.64 4.18
CA VAL A 18 -1.60 -10.75 3.99
C VAL A 18 -1.71 -11.53 5.29
N THR A 19 -2.95 -11.78 5.72
CA THR A 19 -3.27 -12.70 6.81
C THR A 19 -4.17 -13.81 6.30
N GLY A 20 -3.77 -15.07 6.50
CA GLY A 20 -4.46 -16.25 5.94
C GLY A 20 -3.71 -16.88 4.76
N GLN A 21 -4.22 -17.99 4.22
CA GLN A 21 -3.63 -18.74 3.10
C GLN A 21 -4.65 -19.07 2.00
N GLY A 22 -5.68 -18.24 1.85
CA GLY A 22 -6.67 -18.40 0.78
C GLY A 22 -6.04 -18.20 -0.61
N PRO A 23 -6.70 -18.68 -1.69
CA PRO A 23 -6.15 -18.60 -3.04
C PRO A 23 -6.15 -17.18 -3.64
N LEU A 24 -6.77 -16.21 -2.96
CA LEU A 24 -6.93 -14.84 -3.42
C LEU A 24 -6.68 -13.86 -2.27
N ASP A 25 -5.84 -12.87 -2.52
CA ASP A 25 -5.67 -11.71 -1.65
C ASP A 25 -6.79 -10.69 -1.89
N LEU A 26 -7.39 -10.17 -0.81
CA LEU A 26 -8.45 -9.14 -0.87
C LEU A 26 -8.04 -7.92 -0.06
N VAL A 27 -8.06 -6.75 -0.71
CA VAL A 27 -7.82 -5.45 -0.07
C VAL A 27 -9.12 -4.64 -0.10
N LEU A 28 -9.81 -4.55 1.05
CA LEU A 28 -11.05 -3.77 1.18
C LEU A 28 -10.74 -2.35 1.67
N VAL A 29 -11.13 -1.33 0.91
CA VAL A 29 -10.98 0.08 1.29
C VAL A 29 -12.34 0.81 1.19
N PRO A 30 -13.22 0.70 2.20
CA PRO A 30 -14.52 1.37 2.16
C PRO A 30 -14.38 2.84 2.56
N GLY A 31 -14.85 3.76 1.71
CA GLY A 31 -15.07 5.18 2.05
C GLY A 31 -13.84 6.03 2.42
N ARG A 32 -12.62 5.59 2.12
CA ARG A 32 -11.41 6.30 2.58
C ARG A 32 -10.90 7.30 1.55
N ARG A 33 -10.70 8.54 1.99
CA ARG A 33 -9.88 9.52 1.26
C ARG A 33 -8.41 9.21 1.50
N PHE A 34 -7.65 9.12 0.41
CA PHE A 34 -6.21 9.03 0.46
C PHE A 34 -5.64 10.45 0.44
N GLY A 35 -4.89 10.81 1.48
CA GLY A 35 -4.09 12.03 1.51
C GLY A 35 -2.73 11.77 0.88
N ASP A 36 -2.24 12.74 0.12
CA ASP A 36 -0.87 12.72 -0.36
C ASP A 36 0.13 12.89 0.80
N ARG A 37 1.18 12.08 0.82
CA ARG A 37 2.30 12.17 1.75
C ARG A 37 3.59 12.63 1.08
N GLY A 38 3.62 12.76 -0.25
CA GLY A 38 4.82 13.14 -0.99
C GLY A 38 5.77 11.98 -1.25
N ALA A 39 6.94 12.30 -1.81
CA ALA A 39 7.99 11.34 -2.10
C ALA A 39 8.71 10.88 -0.82
N HIS A 40 8.86 9.57 -0.67
CA HIS A 40 9.55 8.94 0.46
C HIS A 40 10.48 7.82 0.00
N THR A 41 11.58 7.67 0.73
CA THR A 41 12.47 6.51 0.60
C THR A 41 11.93 5.37 1.45
N ILE A 42 11.51 4.28 0.81
CA ILE A 42 11.01 3.08 1.49
C ILE A 42 12.18 2.13 1.73
N LYS A 43 12.31 1.64 2.97
CA LYS A 43 13.36 0.67 3.32
C LYS A 43 13.22 -0.59 2.46
N GLY A 44 14.25 -0.89 1.67
CA GLY A 44 14.29 -2.06 0.79
C GLY A 44 13.79 -1.80 -0.63
N VAL A 45 13.42 -0.56 -0.96
CA VAL A 45 13.09 -0.12 -2.32
C VAL A 45 14.20 0.82 -2.80
N PRO A 46 14.84 0.54 -3.95
CA PRO A 46 16.00 1.31 -4.43
C PRO A 46 15.64 2.72 -4.93
N GLU A 47 14.37 2.99 -5.22
CA GLU A 47 13.88 4.26 -5.76
C GLU A 47 12.90 4.96 -4.80
N GLN A 48 12.75 6.28 -4.95
CA GLN A 48 11.79 7.07 -4.16
C GLN A 48 10.36 6.87 -4.66
N TRP A 49 9.42 6.68 -3.74
CA TRP A 49 8.03 6.41 -4.05
C TRP A 49 7.14 7.53 -3.52
N HIS A 50 6.20 7.99 -4.34
CA HIS A 50 5.18 8.96 -3.92
C HIS A 50 4.11 8.22 -3.11
N LEU A 51 4.01 8.52 -1.83
CA LEU A 51 3.14 7.79 -0.91
C LEU A 51 1.79 8.47 -0.78
N TYR A 52 0.75 7.66 -0.77
CA TYR A 52 -0.59 8.05 -0.38
C TYR A 52 -0.98 7.28 0.86
N ALA A 53 -1.52 7.98 1.86
CA ALA A 53 -1.96 7.36 3.10
C ALA A 53 -3.45 7.59 3.32
N VAL A 54 -4.09 6.60 3.93
CA VAL A 54 -5.44 6.74 4.46
C VAL A 54 -5.42 7.83 5.53
N ALA A 55 -6.23 8.88 5.34
CA ALA A 55 -6.47 9.86 6.39
C ALA A 55 -7.21 9.18 7.56
N PRO A 56 -6.86 9.47 8.83
CA PRO A 56 -7.63 9.00 9.97
C PRO A 56 -9.10 9.45 9.82
N ALA A 57 -10.03 8.59 10.23
CA ALA A 57 -11.42 8.98 10.36
C ALA A 57 -11.51 10.11 11.40
N ALA A 58 -12.31 11.14 11.11
CA ALA A 58 -12.55 12.27 12.00
C ALA A 58 -13.26 11.82 13.29
#